data_AF-H3BTY8-F1
#
_entry.id   AF-H3BTY8-F1
#
_cell.length_a   1.000
_cell.length_b   1.000
_cell.length_c   1.000
_cell.angle_alpha   90.00
_cell.angle_beta   90.00
_cell.angle_gamma   90.00
#
_symmetry.space_group_name_H-M   'P 1'
#
loop_
_entity.id
_entity.type
_entity.pdbx_description
1 polymer ?
#
loop_
_entity_poly.entity_id
_entity_poly.type
_entity_poly.pdbx_seq_one_letter_code
_entity_poly.pdbx_strand_id
1 'polypeptide(L)' 'MKIRDVTKCLEEFELLGKAYGKAKSIVDKEGVPRFYIRILADLEDYLNELWEDKEGKKKMNKNNAKALSTLRQKIRKYN' A
#
# COMPACT_ATOMS: atom_id res chain seq x y z
N MET A 1 -11.68 13.31 -1.67
CA MET A 1 -11.71 11.94 -2.22
C MET A 1 -12.80 11.15 -1.50
N LYS A 2 -13.96 10.93 -2.11
CA LYS A 2 -15.21 10.54 -1.42
C LYS A 2 -15.45 9.02 -1.34
N ILE A 3 -14.48 8.20 -1.76
CA ILE A 3 -14.56 6.73 -1.69
C ILE A 3 -13.22 6.23 -1.13
N ARG A 4 -13.25 5.59 0.04
CA ARG A 4 -12.11 4.85 0.62
C ARG A 4 -12.03 3.48 -0.05
N ASP A 5 -11.65 3.45 -1.33
CA ASP A 5 -11.50 2.21 -2.09
C ASP A 5 -10.11 1.60 -1.80
N VAL A 6 -10.03 0.90 -0.68
CA VAL A 6 -8.82 0.19 -0.24
C VAL A 6 -8.54 -1.02 -1.14
N THR A 7 -9.58 -1.59 -1.76
CA THR A 7 -9.43 -2.63 -2.77
C THR A 7 -8.60 -2.16 -3.97
N LYS A 8 -8.89 -0.97 -4.50
CA LYS A 8 -8.08 -0.37 -5.58
C LYS A 8 -6.66 -0.05 -5.11
N CYS A 9 -6.49 0.46 -3.89
CA CYS A 9 -5.14 0.67 -3.34
C CYS A 9 -4.32 -0.63 -3.30
N LEU A 10 -4.96 -1.76 -2.99
CA LEU A 10 -4.29 -3.07 -2.98
C LEU A 10 -3.86 -3.50 -4.38
N GLU A 11 -4.72 -3.30 -5.38
CA GLU A 11 -4.39 -3.60 -6.78
C GLU A 11 -3.20 -2.77 -7.28
N GLU A 12 -3.20 -1.46 -7.04
CA GLU A 12 -2.11 -0.56 -7.44
C GLU A 12 -0.81 -0.90 -6.71
N PHE A 13 -0.86 -1.25 -5.43
CA PHE A 13 0.30 -1.73 -4.67
C PHE A 13 0.91 -3.00 -5.28
N GLU A 14 0.08 -3.95 -5.71
CA GLU A 14 0.57 -5.17 -6.37
C GLU A 14 1.16 -4.91 -7.75
N LEU A 15 0.58 -3.97 -8.52
CA LEU A 15 1.14 -3.53 -9.80
C LEU A 15 2.49 -2.85 -9.60
N LEU A 16 2.62 -1.99 -8.58
CA LEU A 16 3.87 -1.33 -8.22
C LEU A 16 4.94 -2.36 -7.84
N GLY A 17 4.60 -3.36 -7.02
CA GLY A 17 5.51 -4.45 -6.65
C GLY A 17 5.98 -5.28 -7.86
N LYS A 18 5.08 -5.57 -8.81
CA LYS A 18 5.43 -6.25 -10.07
C LYS A 18 6.35 -5.41 -10.94
N ALA A 19 6.09 -4.10 -11.06
CA ALA A 19 6.94 -3.18 -11.82
C ALA A 19 8.34 -3.07 -11.20
N TYR A 20 8.42 -2.97 -9.87
CA TYR A 20 9.69 -3.00 -9.13
C TYR A 20 10.46 -4.30 -9.38
N GLY A 21 9.78 -5.46 -9.33
CA GLY A 21 10.39 -6.75 -9.65
C GLY A 21 10.97 -6.82 -11.06
N LYS A 22 10.28 -6.25 -12.06
CA LYS A 22 10.79 -6.14 -13.44
C LYS A 22 12.00 -5.21 -13.55
N ALA A 23 12.03 -4.14 -12.76
CA ALA A 23 13.11 -3.17 -12.72
C ALA A 23 14.30 -3.60 -11.85
N LYS A 24 14.28 -4.81 -11.27
CA LYS A 24 15.27 -5.26 -10.29
C LYS A 24 16.72 -5.14 -10.75
N SER A 25 17.02 -5.46 -12.01
CA SER A 25 18.38 -5.32 -12.56
C SER A 25 18.89 -3.88 -12.57
N ILE A 26 18.00 -2.91 -12.85
CA ILE A 26 18.32 -1.48 -12.81
C ILE A 26 18.44 -1.02 -11.36
N VAL A 27 17.51 -1.45 -10.50
CA VAL A 27 17.52 -1.10 -9.07
C VAL A 27 18.76 -1.62 -8.35
N ASP A 28 19.21 -2.84 -8.66
CA ASP A 28 20.41 -3.43 -8.06
C ASP A 28 21.68 -2.69 -8.50
N LYS A 29 21.66 -2.01 -9.67
CA LYS A 29 22.78 -1.25 -10.21
C LYS A 29 22.79 0.23 -9.80
N GLU A 30 21.63 0.89 -9.94
CA GLU A 30 21.46 2.34 -9.79
C GLU A 30 20.84 2.71 -8.42
N GLY A 31 20.41 1.72 -7.66
CA GLY A 31 19.74 1.89 -6.36
C GLY A 31 18.21 2.01 -6.47
N VAL A 32 17.55 1.96 -5.31
CA VAL A 32 16.10 2.11 -5.20
C VAL A 32 15.70 3.56 -5.48
N PRO A 33 14.78 3.81 -6.43
CA PRO A 33 14.31 5.17 -6.70
C PRO A 33 13.66 5.81 -5.47
N ARG A 34 14.05 7.05 -5.15
CA ARG A 34 13.52 7.78 -3.96
C ARG A 34 12.00 7.90 -3.96
N PHE A 35 11.39 8.05 -5.14
CA PHE A 35 9.93 8.14 -5.24
C PHE A 35 9.23 6.84 -4.82
N TYR A 36 9.86 5.68 -5.07
CA TYR A 36 9.31 4.38 -4.68
C TYR A 36 9.24 4.25 -3.16
N ILE A 37 10.32 4.64 -2.47
CA ILE A 37 10.37 4.68 -1.00
C ILE A 37 9.32 5.65 -0.45
N ARG A 38 9.20 6.85 -1.05
CA ARG A 38 8.20 7.84 -0.61
C ARG A 38 6.77 7.31 -0.75
N ILE A 39 6.43 6.68 -1.88
CA ILE A 39 5.10 6.10 -2.09
C ILE A 39 4.81 5.00 -1.04
N LEU A 40 5.80 4.18 -0.70
CA LEU A 40 5.63 3.16 0.35
C LEU A 40 5.41 3.80 1.73
N ALA A 41 6.17 4.83 2.08
CA ALA A 41 5.99 5.55 3.35
C ALA A 41 4.61 6.23 3.43
N ASP A 42 4.23 6.99 2.40
CA ASP A 42 2.95 7.68 2.33
C ASP A 42 1.77 6.68 2.41
N LEU A 43 1.91 5.51 1.78
CA LEU A 43 0.92 4.44 1.86
C LEU A 43 0.85 3.83 3.26
N GLU A 44 1.98 3.63 3.94
CA GLU A 44 2.00 3.11 5.31
C GLU A 44 1.30 4.06 6.29
N ASP A 45 1.60 5.36 6.21
CA ASP A 45 0.96 6.38 7.04
C ASP A 45 -0.55 6.41 6.80
N TYR A 46 -0.99 6.43 5.53
CA TYR A 46 -2.40 6.37 5.18
C TYR A 46 -3.11 5.11 5.72
N LEU A 47 -2.47 3.94 5.61
CA LEU A 47 -3.04 2.69 6.12
C LEU A 47 -3.12 2.68 7.65
N ASN A 48 -2.16 3.29 8.33
CA ASN A 48 -2.19 3.43 9.79
C ASN A 48 -3.28 4.41 10.23
N GLU A 49 -3.49 5.54 9.55
CA GLU A 49 -4.60 6.44 9.80
C GLU A 49 -5.96 5.74 9.63
N LEU A 50 -6.14 4.99 8.54
CA LEU A 50 -7.34 4.18 8.33
C LEU A 50 -7.50 3.09 9.40
N TRP A 51 -6.40 2.52 9.87
CA TRP A 51 -6.41 1.49 10.89
C TRP A 51 -6.80 2.04 12.25
N GLU A 52 -6.42 3.26 12.60
CA GLU A 52 -6.79 3.88 13.88
C GLU A 52 -8.21 4.45 13.88
N ASP A 53 -8.76 4.81 12.70
CA ASP A 53 -10.15 5.25 12.54
C ASP A 53 -11.17 4.11 12.77
N LYS A 54 -11.51 3.87 14.04
CA LYS A 54 -12.46 2.83 14.47
C LYS A 54 -13.85 2.99 13.84
N GLU A 55 -14.33 4.22 13.69
CA GLU A 55 -15.66 4.50 13.14
C GLU A 55 -15.68 4.33 11.62
N GLY A 56 -14.63 4.78 10.94
CA GLY A 56 -14.45 4.58 9.52
C GLY A 56 -14.32 3.10 9.14
N LYS A 57 -13.62 2.30 9.94
CA LYS A 57 -13.52 0.83 9.74
C LYS A 57 -14.87 0.14 9.84
N LYS A 58 -15.75 0.54 10.76
CA LYS A 58 -17.12 -0.03 10.86
C LYS A 58 -17.96 0.26 9.62
N LYS A 59 -17.68 1.38 8.93
CA LYS A 59 -18.36 1.78 7.69
C LYS A 59 -17.78 1.11 6.43
N MET A 60 -16.64 0.42 6.54
CA MET A 60 -16.06 -0.30 5.40
C MET A 60 -16.87 -1.55 5.09
N ASN A 61 -17.08 -1.80 3.79
CA ASN A 61 -17.58 -3.10 3.35
C ASN A 61 -16.52 -4.21 3.57
N LYS A 62 -16.96 -5.46 3.53
CA LYS A 62 -16.13 -6.65 3.77
C LYS A 62 -14.85 -6.68 2.92
N ASN A 63 -14.94 -6.28 1.66
CA ASN A 63 -13.81 -6.30 0.73
C ASN A 63 -12.75 -5.27 1.10
N ASN A 64 -13.16 -4.04 1.42
CA ASN A 64 -12.26 -2.98 1.85
C ASN A 64 -11.58 -3.30 3.20
N ALA A 65 -12.32 -3.85 4.17
CA ALA A 65 -11.75 -4.26 5.45
C ALA A 65 -10.70 -5.39 5.30
N LYS A 66 -10.96 -6.34 4.40
CA LYS A 66 -10.00 -7.39 4.05
C LYS A 66 -8.77 -6.81 3.35
N ALA A 67 -8.98 -5.94 2.36
CA ALA A 67 -7.90 -5.29 1.62
C ALA A 67 -6.99 -4.46 2.53
N LEU A 68 -7.55 -3.69 3.48
CA LEU A 68 -6.80 -2.94 4.49
C LEU A 68 -5.87 -3.85 5.31
N SER A 69 -6.42 -4.97 5.80
CA SER A 69 -5.65 -5.94 6.59
C SER A 69 -4.52 -6.56 5.77
N THR A 70 -4.80 -6.92 4.51
CA THR A 70 -3.78 -7.47 3.59
C THR A 70 -2.69 -6.45 3.26
N LEU A 71 -3.05 -5.21 2.92
CA LEU A 71 -2.10 -4.14 2.61
C LEU A 71 -1.15 -3.88 3.79
N ARG A 72 -1.70 -3.74 5.01
CA ARG A 72 -0.91 -3.50 6.21
C ARG A 72 0.07 -4.65 6.52
N GLN A 73 -0.32 -5.89 6.25
CA GLN A 73 0.59 -7.03 6.40
C GLN A 73 1.69 -7.03 5.32
N LYS A 74 1.35 -6.68 4.08
CA LYS A 74 2.31 -6.66 2.97
C LYS A 74 3.33 -5.54 3.12
N ILE A 75 2.89 -4.33 3.52
CA ILE A 75 3.76 -3.15 3.61
C ILE A 75 4.81 -3.28 4.70
N ARG A 76 4.48 -3.93 5.83
CA ARG A 76 5.44 -4.23 6.91
C ARG A 76 6.63 -5.09 6.50
N LYS A 77 6.57 -5.77 5.34
CA LYS A 77 7.71 -6.53 4.81
C LYS A 77 8.78 -5.63 4.19
N TYR A 78 8.50 -4.34 4.04
CA TYR A 78 9.41 -3.35 3.46
C TYR A 78 10.11 -2.50 4.54
N ASN A 79 9.81 -2.74 5.83
CA ASN A 79 10.46 -2.14 7.00
C ASN A 79 11.51 -3.09 7.56
#